data_AF-A7TC58-F1
#
_entry.id   AF-A7TC58-F1
#
_cell.length_a   1.000
_cell.length_b   1.000
_cell.length_c   1.000
_cell.angle_alpha   90.00
_cell.angle_beta   90.00
_cell.angle_gamma   90.00
#
_symmetry.space_group_name_H-M   'P 1'
#
loop_
_entity.id
_entity.type
_entity.pdbx_description
1 polymer ?
#
loop_
_entity_poly.entity_id
_entity_poly.type
_entity_poly.pdbx_seq_one_letter_code
_entity_poly.pdbx_strand_id
1 'polypeptide(L)'
;NYEHTVVQDQGIFANNELSLKYINVYGFDYDYTLASYSNTLHFLIYDLAVGNLLSFFGYPKGVEGMKYNPEFAGLLLKIDAFHNIMLGSVYRGLQEVEDEEVFRIYGGTHLAITKLDPYTFLSGPRRTIHHMIDMFSYPEMCLLSNVTERSWNGPYGGGRLAGTIRRHYHQCAQTNLLQSSIS
;
A
#
# COMPACT_ATOMS: atom_id res chain seq x y z
N ASN A 1 6.68 -16.42 30.80
CA ASN A 1 6.55 -15.01 31.23
C ASN A 1 7.61 -14.20 30.52
N TYR A 2 7.34 -13.81 29.27
CA TYR A 2 8.18 -12.84 28.58
C TYR A 2 7.64 -11.46 28.98
N GLU A 3 8.39 -10.74 29.80
CA GLU A 3 8.11 -9.35 30.08
C GLU A 3 8.15 -8.57 28.76
N HIS A 4 7.05 -7.89 28.44
CA HIS A 4 6.98 -7.02 27.28
C HIS A 4 8.10 -5.98 27.39
N THR A 5 8.93 -5.95 26.35
CA THR A 5 9.95 -4.94 26.08
C THR A 5 9.48 -3.54 26.45
N VAL A 6 10.26 -2.86 27.28
CA VAL A 6 10.09 -1.44 27.59
C VAL A 6 10.09 -0.66 26.27
N VAL A 7 8.93 -0.10 25.89
CA VAL A 7 8.84 0.85 24.78
C VAL A 7 9.50 2.14 25.26
N GLN A 8 10.72 2.40 24.81
CA GLN A 8 11.33 3.71 24.96
C GLN A 8 10.73 4.64 23.92
N ASP A 9 9.73 5.43 24.34
CA ASP A 9 9.02 6.40 23.50
C ASP A 9 9.97 7.42 22.83
N GLN A 10 11.14 7.65 23.42
CA GLN A 10 12.18 8.58 22.92
C GLN A 10 13.49 7.85 22.57
N GLY A 11 13.44 6.53 22.35
CA GLY A 11 14.61 5.74 21.98
C GLY A 11 15.12 6.07 20.58
N ILE A 12 16.41 6.36 20.44
CA ILE A 12 17.08 6.52 19.15
C ILE A 12 17.86 5.24 18.85
N PHE A 13 17.49 4.55 17.77
CA PHE A 13 18.09 3.28 17.36
C PHE A 13 19.03 3.49 16.17
N ALA A 14 20.26 2.98 16.27
CA ALA A 14 21.28 3.11 15.23
C ALA A 14 21.50 1.76 14.53
N ASN A 15 21.35 1.74 13.20
CA ASN A 15 21.71 0.58 12.39
C ASN A 15 23.21 0.58 12.02
N ASN A 16 23.78 1.76 11.82
CA ASN A 16 25.18 1.98 11.48
C ASN A 16 25.79 3.03 12.42
N GLU A 17 27.12 3.03 12.56
CA GLU A 17 27.83 4.08 13.30
C GLU A 17 27.71 5.43 12.57
N LEU A 18 27.23 6.45 13.28
CA LEU A 18 27.07 7.81 12.76
C LEU A 18 27.47 8.82 13.84
N SER A 19 28.39 9.74 13.50
CA SER A 19 28.79 10.83 14.40
C SER A 19 28.14 12.14 13.99
N LEU A 20 27.15 12.59 14.78
CA LEU A 20 26.45 13.86 14.55
C LEU A 20 27.36 15.09 14.63
N LYS A 21 28.55 14.96 15.25
CA LYS A 21 29.56 16.03 15.34
C LYS A 21 29.97 16.58 13.98
N TYR A 22 29.97 15.73 12.94
CA TYR A 22 30.41 16.09 11.59
C TYR A 22 29.25 16.46 10.65
N ILE A 23 28.02 16.58 11.17
CA ILE A 23 26.83 16.92 10.39
C ILE A 23 26.46 18.38 10.64
N ASN A 24 26.54 19.20 9.58
CA ASN A 24 26.24 20.64 9.66
C ASN A 24 24.83 21.01 9.18
N VAL A 25 24.19 20.14 8.39
CA VAL A 25 22.89 20.39 7.78
C VAL A 25 21.98 19.21 8.02
N TYR A 26 20.76 19.49 8.48
CA TYR A 26 19.72 18.49 8.72
C TYR A 26 18.56 18.77 7.78
N GLY A 27 18.30 17.83 6.87
CA GLY A 27 17.11 17.84 6.03
C GLY A 27 16.04 16.97 6.67
N PHE A 28 14.81 17.48 6.72
CA PHE A 28 13.65 16.74 7.18
C PHE A 28 12.64 16.65 6.03
N ASP A 29 12.05 15.47 5.87
CA ASP A 29 10.80 15.35 5.11
C ASP A 29 9.68 16.06 5.90
N TYR A 30 8.61 16.46 5.23
CA TYR A 30 7.50 17.15 5.88
C TYR A 30 6.46 16.16 6.40
N ASP A 31 5.85 15.40 5.50
CA ASP A 31 4.72 14.51 5.82
C ASP A 31 5.18 13.32 6.67
N TYR A 32 4.48 13.07 7.77
CA TYR A 32 4.79 12.00 8.75
C TYR A 32 6.20 12.05 9.37
N THR A 33 6.99 13.10 9.11
CA THR A 33 8.27 13.39 9.78
C THR A 33 8.15 14.63 10.67
N LEU A 34 7.77 15.77 10.10
CA LEU A 34 7.49 16.99 10.87
C LEU A 34 6.00 17.15 11.17
N ALA A 35 5.16 16.87 10.17
CA ALA A 35 3.71 16.92 10.30
C ALA A 35 3.18 15.51 10.58
N SER A 36 2.68 15.31 11.81
CA SER A 36 1.98 14.07 12.17
C SER A 36 0.49 14.21 11.90
N TYR A 37 -0.07 13.27 11.15
CA TYR A 37 -1.49 13.23 10.82
C TYR A 37 -2.25 12.26 11.71
N SER A 38 -3.49 12.60 12.05
CA SER A 38 -4.40 11.67 12.70
C SER A 38 -4.89 10.60 11.73
N ASN A 39 -5.35 9.47 12.28
CA ASN A 39 -5.92 8.36 11.50
C ASN A 39 -7.09 8.78 10.59
N THR A 40 -7.76 9.90 10.89
CA THR A 40 -8.83 10.49 10.07
C THR A 40 -8.37 10.87 8.66
N LEU A 41 -7.08 11.18 8.47
CA LEU A 41 -6.55 11.50 7.15
C LEU A 41 -6.71 10.33 6.18
N HIS A 42 -6.49 9.10 6.65
CA HIS A 42 -6.65 7.89 5.82
C HIS A 42 -8.08 7.73 5.31
N PHE A 43 -9.09 8.04 6.14
CA PHE A 43 -10.50 8.04 5.74
C PHE A 43 -10.78 9.12 4.69
N LEU A 44 -10.27 10.34 4.89
CA LEU A 44 -10.43 11.45 3.95
C LEU A 44 -9.82 11.11 2.59
N ILE A 45 -8.58 10.63 2.55
CA ILE A 45 -7.90 10.25 1.30
C ILE A 45 -8.71 9.17 0.57
N TYR A 46 -9.21 8.17 1.31
CA TYR A 46 -10.03 7.12 0.74
C TYR A 46 -11.31 7.65 0.08
N ASP A 47 -12.08 8.47 0.80
CA ASP A 47 -13.35 9.02 0.31
C ASP A 47 -13.12 9.94 -0.90
N LEU A 48 -12.06 10.76 -0.89
CA LEU A 48 -11.66 11.58 -2.05
C LEU A 48 -11.27 10.71 -3.25
N ALA A 49 -10.51 9.63 -3.02
CA ALA A 49 -10.13 8.71 -4.08
C ALA A 49 -11.36 8.01 -4.71
N VAL A 50 -12.32 7.55 -3.90
CA VAL A 50 -13.60 7.01 -4.38
C VAL A 50 -14.36 8.04 -5.20
N GLY A 51 -14.50 9.27 -4.70
CA GLY A 51 -15.17 10.37 -5.39
C GLY A 51 -14.54 10.67 -6.75
N ASN A 52 -13.20 10.63 -6.84
CA ASN A 52 -12.49 10.86 -8.09
C ASN A 52 -12.61 9.70 -9.08
N LEU A 53 -12.60 8.44 -8.61
CA LEU A 53 -12.87 7.27 -9.44
C LEU A 53 -14.24 7.37 -10.14
N LEU A 54 -15.26 7.83 -9.42
CA LEU A 54 -16.61 8.03 -9.96
C LEU A 54 -16.66 9.23 -10.92
N SER A 55 -16.15 10.38 -10.49
CA SER A 55 -16.37 11.66 -11.17
C SER A 55 -15.51 11.83 -12.42
N PHE A 56 -14.25 11.39 -12.39
CA PHE A 56 -13.28 11.63 -13.47
C PHE A 56 -13.03 10.39 -14.32
N PHE A 57 -13.20 9.19 -13.76
CA PHE A 57 -12.80 7.95 -14.41
C PHE A 57 -13.98 7.01 -14.75
N GLY A 58 -15.21 7.43 -14.45
CA GLY A 58 -16.42 6.73 -14.89
C GLY A 58 -16.59 5.33 -14.28
N TYR A 59 -16.01 5.07 -13.10
CA TYR A 59 -16.22 3.82 -12.40
C TYR A 59 -17.71 3.64 -12.06
N PRO A 60 -18.24 2.40 -12.02
CA PRO A 60 -19.66 2.16 -11.72
C PRO A 60 -20.07 2.73 -10.36
N LYS A 61 -21.32 3.20 -10.25
CA LYS A 61 -21.89 3.70 -8.98
C LYS A 61 -21.80 2.69 -7.82
N GLY A 62 -21.65 1.40 -8.10
CA GLY A 62 -21.41 0.38 -7.08
C GLY A 62 -20.16 0.61 -6.21
N VAL A 63 -19.26 1.52 -6.60
CA VAL A 63 -18.07 1.94 -5.84
C VAL A 63 -18.40 3.02 -4.80
N GLU A 64 -19.47 3.80 -4.96
CA GLU A 64 -19.85 4.94 -4.10
C GLU A 64 -20.10 4.56 -2.64
N GLY A 65 -20.57 3.33 -2.38
CA GLY A 65 -20.81 2.82 -1.03
C GLY A 65 -19.60 2.20 -0.34
N MET A 66 -18.41 2.22 -0.97
CA MET A 66 -17.20 1.70 -0.34
C MET A 66 -16.77 2.57 0.82
N LYS A 67 -16.25 1.93 1.87
CA LYS A 67 -15.69 2.60 3.04
C LYS A 67 -14.28 2.10 3.31
N TYR A 68 -13.45 3.02 3.77
CA TYR A 68 -12.14 2.66 4.29
C TYR A 68 -12.32 1.75 5.51
N ASN A 69 -11.69 0.59 5.46
CA ASN A 69 -11.56 -0.31 6.60
C ASN A 69 -10.06 -0.56 6.83
N PRO A 70 -9.47 -0.07 7.94
CA PRO A 70 -8.04 -0.24 8.21
C PRO A 70 -7.64 -1.71 8.40
N GLU A 71 -8.58 -2.59 8.74
CA GLU A 71 -8.34 -4.03 8.88
C GLU A 71 -8.38 -4.76 7.53
N PHE A 72 -8.92 -4.13 6.47
CA PHE A 72 -9.14 -4.77 5.18
C PHE A 72 -8.08 -4.37 4.16
N ALA A 73 -7.34 -5.36 3.67
CA ALA A 73 -6.38 -5.17 2.60
C ALA A 73 -6.36 -6.37 1.64
N GLY A 74 -5.96 -6.17 0.39
CA GLY A 74 -6.33 -7.01 -0.75
C GLY A 74 -5.47 -8.25 -0.88
N LEU A 75 -5.00 -8.55 -2.10
CA LEU A 75 -3.92 -9.52 -2.24
C LEU A 75 -2.61 -8.91 -1.73
N LEU A 76 -2.36 -9.03 -0.43
CA LEU A 76 -1.13 -8.59 0.21
C LEU A 76 -0.30 -9.78 0.63
N LEU A 77 1.01 -9.61 0.63
CA LEU A 77 1.96 -10.56 1.16
C LEU A 77 3.09 -9.81 1.86
N LYS A 78 3.63 -10.39 2.92
CA LYS A 78 4.89 -9.91 3.49
C LYS A 78 6.06 -10.64 2.82
N ILE A 79 7.10 -9.88 2.53
CA ILE A 79 8.36 -10.41 2.01
C ILE A 79 9.47 -10.15 3.03
N ASP A 80 10.39 -11.10 3.15
CA ASP A 80 11.60 -10.91 3.93
C ASP A 80 12.67 -10.09 3.17
N ALA A 81 13.79 -9.82 3.83
CA ALA A 81 14.92 -9.10 3.25
C ALA A 81 15.61 -9.86 2.09
N PHE A 82 15.30 -11.14 1.88
CA PHE A 82 15.82 -11.99 0.82
C PHE A 82 14.78 -12.25 -0.29
N HIS A 83 13.68 -11.49 -0.30
CA HIS A 83 12.58 -11.59 -1.25
C HIS A 83 11.80 -12.90 -1.20
N ASN A 84 11.77 -13.57 -0.05
CA ASN A 84 10.89 -14.72 0.15
C ASN A 84 9.54 -14.26 0.71
N ILE A 85 8.47 -14.80 0.15
CA ILE A 85 7.12 -14.70 0.71
C ILE A 85 7.11 -15.37 2.08
N MET A 86 6.67 -14.64 3.09
CA MET A 86 6.39 -15.19 4.41
C MET A 86 5.04 -15.94 4.34
N LEU A 87 5.09 -17.26 4.45
CA LEU A 87 3.88 -18.10 4.47
C LEU A 87 2.98 -17.74 5.65
N GLY A 88 1.67 -17.91 5.49
CA GLY A 88 0.65 -17.41 6.42
C GLY A 88 0.52 -15.88 6.53
N SER A 89 1.25 -15.11 5.71
CA SER A 89 1.10 -13.65 5.62
C SER A 89 0.44 -13.18 4.33
N VAL A 90 -0.03 -14.12 3.51
CA VAL A 90 -0.68 -13.83 2.23
C VAL A 90 -2.18 -13.76 2.48
N TYR A 91 -2.77 -12.59 2.23
CA TYR A 91 -4.19 -12.36 2.38
C TYR A 91 -4.79 -11.98 1.05
N ARG A 92 -6.07 -12.28 0.84
CA ARG A 92 -6.93 -11.79 -0.24
C ARG A 92 -8.15 -11.15 0.43
N GLY A 93 -8.10 -9.85 0.65
CA GLY A 93 -9.08 -9.23 1.55
C GLY A 93 -8.77 -9.65 2.98
N LEU A 94 -9.80 -10.04 3.75
CA LEU A 94 -9.59 -10.58 5.11
C LEU A 94 -9.29 -12.06 5.14
N GLN A 95 -9.33 -12.74 3.99
CA GLN A 95 -9.14 -14.17 3.91
C GLN A 95 -7.67 -14.48 3.68
N GLU A 96 -7.07 -15.23 4.61
CA GLU A 96 -5.74 -15.80 4.40
C GLU A 96 -5.76 -16.78 3.22
N VAL A 97 -4.69 -16.74 2.42
CA VAL A 97 -4.52 -17.60 1.25
C VAL A 97 -3.67 -18.79 1.65
N GLU A 98 -4.21 -20.01 1.48
CA GLU A 98 -3.51 -21.26 1.77
C GLU A 98 -2.17 -21.35 1.03
N ASP A 99 -1.15 -21.90 1.70
CA ASP A 99 0.21 -21.98 1.18
C ASP A 99 0.27 -22.70 -0.18
N GLU A 100 -0.52 -23.75 -0.39
CA GLU A 100 -0.60 -24.44 -1.68
C GLU A 100 -1.09 -23.51 -2.80
N GLU A 101 -2.00 -22.58 -2.50
CA GLU A 101 -2.41 -21.56 -3.45
C GLU A 101 -1.30 -20.54 -3.70
N VAL A 102 -0.60 -20.10 -2.66
CA VAL A 102 0.55 -19.20 -2.78
C VAL A 102 1.61 -19.80 -3.71
N PHE A 103 1.97 -21.07 -3.51
CA PHE A 103 2.92 -21.78 -4.38
C PHE A 103 2.44 -21.83 -5.83
N ARG A 104 1.14 -22.07 -6.08
CA ARG A 104 0.57 -22.06 -7.44
C ARG A 104 0.60 -20.67 -8.08
N ILE A 105 0.32 -19.62 -7.31
CA ILE A 105 0.26 -18.24 -7.83
C ILE A 105 1.67 -17.74 -8.19
N TYR A 106 2.63 -17.94 -7.29
CA TYR A 106 3.95 -17.30 -7.38
C TYR A 106 5.05 -18.22 -7.94
N GLY A 107 4.81 -19.54 -7.99
CA GLY A 107 5.77 -20.54 -8.48
C GLY A 107 6.85 -20.89 -7.46
N GLY A 108 6.58 -20.70 -6.17
CA GLY A 108 7.53 -20.80 -5.07
C GLY A 108 7.37 -19.65 -4.07
N THR A 109 8.20 -19.63 -3.04
CA THR A 109 8.28 -18.52 -2.07
C THR A 109 9.23 -17.43 -2.52
N HIS A 110 10.24 -17.74 -3.32
CA HIS A 110 11.23 -16.74 -3.74
C HIS A 110 10.72 -15.87 -4.90
N LEU A 111 10.78 -14.56 -4.73
CA LEU A 111 10.41 -13.58 -5.73
C LEU A 111 11.65 -13.01 -6.41
N ALA A 112 11.77 -13.25 -7.72
CA ALA A 112 12.83 -12.64 -8.52
C ALA A 112 12.71 -11.11 -8.50
N ILE A 113 13.85 -10.42 -8.41
CA ILE A 113 13.89 -8.94 -8.36
C ILE A 113 13.21 -8.27 -9.56
N THR A 114 13.23 -8.93 -10.72
CA THR A 114 12.53 -8.48 -11.94
C THR A 114 11.01 -8.41 -11.78
N LYS A 115 10.43 -9.09 -10.77
CA LYS A 115 9.01 -9.02 -10.43
C LYS A 115 8.71 -7.88 -9.44
N LEU A 116 9.73 -7.35 -8.75
CA LEU A 116 9.63 -6.30 -7.74
C LEU A 116 9.95 -4.92 -8.30
N ASP A 117 10.69 -4.85 -9.42
CA ASP A 117 11.12 -3.60 -10.03
C ASP A 117 10.02 -2.90 -10.86
N PRO A 118 9.60 -1.67 -10.49
CA PRO A 118 8.65 -0.87 -11.25
C PRO A 118 9.14 -0.48 -12.66
N TYR A 119 10.46 -0.37 -12.88
CA TYR A 119 11.02 0.06 -14.17
C TYR A 119 11.01 -1.06 -15.23
N THR A 120 10.96 -2.31 -14.79
CA THR A 120 10.87 -3.48 -15.67
C THR A 120 9.46 -3.69 -16.27
N PHE A 121 8.48 -2.85 -15.88
CA PHE A 121 7.07 -2.86 -16.33
C PHE A 121 6.88 -2.83 -17.85
N LEU A 122 7.80 -2.19 -18.60
CA LEU A 122 7.66 -2.03 -20.06
C LEU A 122 8.12 -3.26 -20.87
N SER A 123 8.87 -4.19 -20.26
CA SER A 123 9.50 -5.32 -20.98
C SER A 123 9.28 -6.71 -20.36
N GLY A 124 8.68 -6.80 -19.17
CA GLY A 124 8.54 -8.06 -18.41
C GLY A 124 7.12 -8.68 -18.37
N PRO A 125 6.97 -9.88 -17.78
CA PRO A 125 5.66 -10.52 -17.58
C PRO A 125 4.71 -9.62 -16.78
N ARG A 126 3.44 -9.56 -17.20
CA ARG A 126 2.36 -8.66 -16.73
C ARG A 126 1.94 -8.78 -15.24
N ARG A 127 2.72 -9.44 -14.37
CA ARG A 127 2.41 -9.64 -12.95
C ARG A 127 3.57 -9.14 -12.10
N THR A 128 3.64 -7.83 -11.92
CA THR A 128 4.59 -7.17 -11.02
C THR A 128 3.97 -7.00 -9.64
N ILE A 129 4.81 -7.13 -8.62
CA ILE A 129 4.46 -6.87 -7.22
C ILE A 129 4.81 -5.41 -6.95
N HIS A 130 3.89 -4.67 -6.33
CA HIS A 130 4.10 -3.27 -5.99
C HIS A 130 4.43 -3.14 -4.51
N HIS A 131 5.53 -2.44 -4.24
CA HIS A 131 5.92 -2.10 -2.88
C HIS A 131 5.04 -0.95 -2.37
N MET A 132 4.42 -1.18 -1.21
CA MET A 132 3.59 -0.22 -0.49
C MET A 132 4.34 0.15 0.79
N ILE A 133 5.16 1.20 0.73
CA ILE A 133 6.18 1.49 1.76
C ILE A 133 5.89 2.73 2.60
N ASP A 134 4.87 3.51 2.24
CA ASP A 134 4.52 4.76 2.93
C ASP A 134 3.16 4.65 3.64
N MET A 135 2.91 5.56 4.59
CA MET A 135 1.64 5.60 5.32
C MET A 135 0.45 5.99 4.43
N PHE A 136 0.70 6.65 3.30
CA PHE A 136 -0.34 6.93 2.30
C PHE A 136 -0.76 5.70 1.50
N SER A 137 -0.03 4.59 1.60
CA SER A 137 -0.34 3.36 0.89
C SER A 137 -1.50 2.59 1.54
N TYR A 138 -1.84 2.84 2.83
CA TYR A 138 -2.92 2.10 3.50
C TYR A 138 -4.31 2.30 2.86
N PRO A 139 -4.78 3.53 2.59
CA PRO A 139 -6.04 3.73 1.88
C PRO A 139 -5.99 3.21 0.43
N GLU A 140 -4.84 3.34 -0.24
CA GLU A 140 -4.64 2.79 -1.59
C GLU A 140 -4.84 1.27 -1.60
N MET A 141 -4.20 0.57 -0.66
CA MET A 141 -4.33 -0.87 -0.49
C MET A 141 -5.79 -1.25 -0.29
N CYS A 142 -6.49 -0.63 0.67
CA CYS A 142 -7.92 -0.91 0.92
C CYS A 142 -8.78 -0.67 -0.34
N LEU A 143 -8.51 0.42 -1.08
CA LEU A 143 -9.28 0.78 -2.27
C LEU A 143 -9.08 -0.23 -3.41
N LEU A 144 -7.82 -0.59 -3.70
CA LEU A 144 -7.49 -1.61 -4.68
C LEU A 144 -8.22 -2.91 -4.40
N SER A 145 -8.32 -3.26 -3.12
CA SER A 145 -8.95 -4.49 -2.62
C SER A 145 -10.45 -4.46 -2.83
N ASN A 146 -11.11 -3.41 -2.36
CA ASN A 146 -12.55 -3.25 -2.47
C ASN A 146 -13.02 -3.24 -3.93
N VAL A 147 -12.26 -2.57 -4.81
CA VAL A 147 -12.60 -2.55 -6.24
C VAL A 147 -12.30 -3.90 -6.89
N THR A 148 -11.21 -4.57 -6.53
CA THR A 148 -10.87 -5.90 -7.07
C THR A 148 -11.89 -6.96 -6.66
N GLU A 149 -12.31 -6.98 -5.39
CA GLU A 149 -13.33 -7.91 -4.90
C GLU A 149 -14.67 -7.71 -5.60
N ARG A 150 -15.12 -6.45 -5.75
CA ARG A 150 -16.35 -6.17 -6.50
C ARG A 150 -16.21 -6.49 -7.99
N SER A 151 -15.02 -6.29 -8.57
CA SER A 151 -14.77 -6.55 -10.00
C SER A 151 -14.55 -8.03 -10.30
N TRP A 152 -14.11 -8.83 -9.32
CA TRP A 152 -14.00 -10.29 -9.42
C TRP A 152 -15.36 -10.95 -9.72
N ASN A 153 -16.45 -10.32 -9.27
CA ASN A 153 -17.82 -10.73 -9.60
C ASN A 153 -18.32 -10.19 -10.96
N GLY A 154 -17.44 -9.57 -11.77
CA GLY A 154 -17.75 -8.99 -13.08
C GLY A 154 -16.76 -9.37 -14.19
N PRO A 155 -16.99 -8.97 -15.46
CA PRO A 155 -16.27 -9.50 -16.63
C PRO A 155 -14.86 -8.92 -16.84
N TYR A 156 -14.35 -8.04 -15.96
CA TYR A 156 -13.09 -7.32 -16.16
C TYR A 156 -12.00 -7.83 -15.20
N GLY A 157 -11.00 -8.54 -15.73
CA GLY A 157 -9.91 -9.13 -14.94
C GLY A 157 -9.03 -8.13 -14.17
N GLY A 158 -8.69 -8.46 -12.91
CA GLY A 158 -8.15 -7.54 -11.90
C GLY A 158 -6.78 -6.87 -12.16
N GLY A 159 -5.94 -7.39 -13.07
CA GLY A 159 -4.58 -6.86 -13.27
C GLY A 159 -4.50 -5.48 -13.94
N ARG A 160 -5.43 -5.15 -14.86
CA ARG A 160 -5.47 -3.81 -15.51
C ARG A 160 -6.07 -2.73 -14.59
N LEU A 161 -6.87 -3.18 -13.63
CA LEU A 161 -7.60 -2.32 -12.71
C LEU A 161 -6.66 -1.73 -11.65
N ALA A 162 -5.75 -2.54 -11.12
CA ALA A 162 -4.83 -2.12 -10.06
C ALA A 162 -3.90 -0.96 -10.48
N GLY A 163 -3.21 -1.07 -11.61
CA GLY A 163 -2.32 0.00 -12.10
C GLY A 163 -3.07 1.30 -12.45
N THR A 164 -4.33 1.18 -12.87
CA THR A 164 -5.19 2.33 -13.21
C THR A 164 -5.68 3.03 -11.94
N ILE A 165 -6.21 2.28 -10.96
CA ILE A 165 -6.63 2.81 -9.65
C ILE A 165 -5.47 3.51 -8.97
N ARG A 166 -4.28 2.89 -8.95
CA ARG A 166 -3.08 3.49 -8.37
C ARG A 166 -2.75 4.84 -9.00
N ARG A 167 -2.68 4.91 -10.33
CA ARG A 167 -2.41 6.18 -11.02
C ARG A 167 -3.43 7.26 -10.63
N HIS A 168 -4.71 6.88 -10.58
CA HIS A 168 -5.78 7.79 -10.20
C HIS A 168 -5.66 8.22 -8.73
N TYR A 169 -5.37 7.29 -7.81
CA TYR A 169 -5.15 7.56 -6.39
C TYR A 169 -4.01 8.56 -6.17
N HIS A 170 -2.85 8.34 -6.79
CA HIS A 170 -1.71 9.25 -6.70
C HIS A 170 -2.02 10.62 -7.32
N GLN A 171 -2.78 10.65 -8.41
CA GLN A 171 -3.27 11.92 -8.96
C GLN A 171 -4.17 12.66 -7.96
N CYS A 172 -4.98 11.95 -7.16
CA CYS A 172 -5.80 12.57 -6.10
C CYS A 172 -4.93 13.11 -4.96
N ALA A 173 -4.02 12.28 -4.43
CA ALA A 173 -3.16 12.62 -3.31
C ALA A 173 -2.26 13.84 -3.61
N GLN A 174 -1.88 14.04 -4.88
CA GLN A 174 -1.07 15.16 -5.34
C GLN A 174 -1.88 16.38 -5.78
N THR A 175 -3.21 16.35 -5.73
CA THR A 175 -4.03 17.50 -6.10
C THR A 175 -4.25 18.47 -4.92
N ASN A 176 -4.47 19.74 -5.26
CA ASN A 176 -4.87 20.80 -4.31
C ASN A 176 -6.09 20.43 -3.46
N LEU A 177 -6.91 19.46 -3.86
CA LEU A 177 -8.07 18.98 -3.11
C LEU A 177 -7.67 18.43 -1.74
N LEU A 178 -6.64 17.58 -1.69
CA LEU A 178 -6.14 17.04 -0.43
C LEU A 178 -5.57 18.16 0.45
N GLN A 179 -4.71 18.99 -0.12
CA GLN A 179 -4.07 20.11 0.60
C GLN A 179 -5.11 21.08 1.16
N SER A 180 -6.14 21.43 0.39
CA SER A 180 -7.23 22.33 0.81
C SER A 180 -8.17 21.75 1.88
N SER A 181 -8.20 20.42 2.02
CA SER A 181 -9.07 19.74 2.98
C SER A 181 -8.35 19.43 4.30
N ILE A 182 -7.02 19.55 4.31
CA ILE A 182 -6.15 19.35 5.48
C ILE A 182 -5.80 20.70 6.13
N SER A 183 -5.79 21.79 5.37
CA SER A 183 -5.58 23.18 5.83
C SER A 183 -6.79 23.76 6.55
#